data_AF-H8GUK2-F1
#
_entry.id   AF-H8GUK2-F1
#
_cell.length_a   1.000
_cell.length_b   1.000
_cell.length_c   1.000
_cell.angle_alpha   90.00
_cell.angle_beta   90.00
_cell.angle_gamma   90.00
#
_symmetry.space_group_name_H-M   'P 1'
#
loop_
_entity.id
_entity.type
_entity.pdbx_description
1 polymer ?
#
loop_
_entity_poly.entity_id
_entity_poly.type
_entity_poly.pdbx_seq_one_letter_code
_entity_poly.pdbx_strand_id
1 'polypeptide(L)' 'MKTPRVRTVNSGKKSSTLRQLLVYAPVALELIGMLRRRQQAGRGKYVKARKRDKAFDFVLDQAQRRLGGKPAAKTRRWF' A
#
# COMPACT_ATOMS: atom_id res chain seq x y z
N MET A 1 9.39 47.07 -18.33
CA MET A 1 8.34 46.04 -18.35
C MET A 1 8.97 44.69 -17.99
N LYS A 2 8.51 44.00 -16.93
CA LYS A 2 9.04 42.69 -16.51
C LYS A 2 8.16 41.59 -17.10
N THR A 3 8.72 40.68 -17.90
CA THR A 3 7.99 39.55 -18.46
C THR A 3 7.82 38.44 -17.42
N PRO A 4 6.67 37.73 -17.39
CA PRO A 4 6.47 36.60 -16.50
C PRO A 4 7.35 35.42 -16.93
N ARG A 5 8.24 34.98 -16.03
CA ARG A 5 9.04 33.77 -16.21
C ARG A 5 8.15 32.55 -16.00
N VAL A 6 7.66 31.96 -17.10
CA VAL A 6 6.90 30.71 -17.06
C VAL A 6 7.85 29.57 -16.67
N ARG A 7 7.59 28.95 -15.51
CA ARG A 7 8.27 27.72 -15.11
C ARG A 7 7.69 26.56 -15.91
N THR A 8 8.34 26.19 -17.02
CA THR A 8 8.05 24.93 -17.70
C THR A 8 8.57 23.79 -16.82
N VAL A 9 7.64 23.09 -16.16
CA VAL A 9 7.94 21.83 -15.48
C VAL A 9 8.29 20.80 -16.54
N ASN A 10 9.58 20.48 -16.68
CA ASN A 10 10.05 19.34 -17.46
C ASN A 10 9.49 18.05 -16.82
N SER A 11 8.30 17.62 -17.25
CA SER A 11 7.70 16.33 -16.94
C SER A 11 8.37 15.21 -17.76
N GLY A 12 9.70 15.18 -17.74
CA GLY A 12 10.48 14.22 -18.50
C GLY A 12 10.31 12.81 -17.96
N LYS A 13 9.72 11.91 -18.76
CA LYS A 13 9.83 10.43 -18.85
C LYS A 13 9.72 9.55 -17.57
N LYS A 14 9.93 10.06 -16.35
CA LYS A 14 9.80 9.32 -15.08
C LYS A 14 8.35 8.96 -14.71
N SER A 15 7.38 9.56 -15.38
CA SER A 15 5.96 9.27 -15.19
C SER A 15 5.57 7.87 -15.70
N SER A 16 6.22 7.32 -16.74
CA SER A 16 5.79 6.05 -17.35
C SER A 16 6.07 4.84 -16.47
N THR A 17 7.25 4.74 -15.86
CA THR A 17 7.63 3.64 -14.96
C THR A 17 6.85 3.66 -13.67
N LEU A 18 6.60 4.85 -13.09
CA LEU A 18 5.77 5.01 -11.90
C LEU A 18 4.30 4.64 -12.18
N ARG A 19 3.79 5.01 -13.36
CA ARG A 19 2.46 4.63 -13.82
C ARG A 19 2.33 3.12 -14.06
N GLN A 20 3.35 2.49 -14.63
CA GLN A 20 3.37 1.03 -14.79
C GLN A 20 3.38 0.32 -13.43
N LEU A 21 4.20 0.78 -12.48
CA LEU A 21 4.20 0.26 -11.11
C LEU A 21 2.83 0.39 -10.43
N LEU A 22 2.14 1.52 -10.62
CA LEU A 22 0.79 1.74 -10.09
C LEU A 22 -0.26 0.83 -10.72
N VAL A 23 -0.09 0.43 -12.00
CA VAL A 23 -0.98 -0.55 -12.65
C VAL A 23 -0.82 -1.95 -12.04
N TYR A 24 0.41 -2.34 -11.69
CA TYR A 24 0.68 -3.64 -11.06
C TYR A 24 0.51 -3.63 -9.52
N ALA A 25 0.50 -2.46 -8.90
CA ALA A 25 0.39 -2.29 -7.45
C ALA A 25 -0.81 -3.04 -6.81
N PRO A 26 -2.03 -3.04 -7.37
CA PRO A 26 -3.16 -3.75 -6.77
C PRO A 26 -2.91 -5.26 -6.70
N VAL A 27 -2.38 -5.84 -7.78
CA VAL A 27 -2.07 -7.27 -7.87
C VAL A 27 -0.95 -7.65 -6.89
N ALA A 28 0.10 -6.82 -6.81
CA ALA A 28 1.18 -7.04 -5.85
C ALA A 28 0.67 -6.96 -4.40
N LEU A 29 -0.22 -6.02 -4.08
CA LEU A 29 -0.79 -5.89 -2.73
C LEU A 29 -1.68 -7.06 -2.33
N GLU A 30 -2.49 -7.58 -3.26
CA GLU A 30 -3.29 -8.79 -3.07
C GLU A 30 -2.38 -9.99 -2.70
N LEU A 31 -1.32 -10.21 -3.47
CA LEU A 31 -0.35 -11.29 -3.26
C LEU A 31 0.38 -11.16 -1.92
N ILE A 32 0.87 -9.96 -1.59
CA ILE A 32 1.56 -9.71 -0.33
C ILE A 32 0.58 -9.87 0.85
N GLY A 33 -0.67 -9.42 0.71
CA GLY A 33 -1.72 -9.58 1.71
C GLY A 33 -2.10 -11.06 1.94
N MET A 34 -2.17 -11.87 0.89
CA MET A 34 -2.37 -13.32 1.00
C MET A 34 -1.21 -14.00 1.73
N LEU A 35 0.04 -13.70 1.33
CA LEU A 35 1.23 -14.27 1.96
C LEU A 35 1.29 -13.91 3.45
N ARG A 36 0.95 -12.67 3.80
CA ARG A 36 0.92 -12.19 5.17
C ARG A 36 -0.14 -12.88 6.02
N ARG A 37 -1.35 -13.11 5.48
CA ARG A 37 -2.40 -13.87 6.17
C ARG A 37 -1.95 -15.30 6.46
N ARG A 38 -1.26 -15.95 5.51
CA ARG A 38 -0.66 -17.28 5.71
C ARG A 38 0.42 -17.28 6.79
N GLN A 39 1.30 -16.28 6.81
CA GLN A 39 2.31 -16.12 7.87
C GLN A 39 1.69 -15.88 9.24
N GLN A 40 0.61 -15.09 9.33
CA GLN A 40 -0.10 -14.84 10.58
C GLN A 40 -0.86 -16.08 11.08
N ALA A 41 -1.44 -16.88 10.18
CA ALA A 41 -2.12 -18.14 10.55
C ALA A 41 -1.17 -19.18 11.19
N GLY A 42 0.11 -19.17 10.80
CA GLY A 42 1.14 -20.03 11.41
C GLY A 42 1.76 -19.46 12.69
N ARG A 43 1.50 -18.20 13.06
CA ARG A 43 2.00 -17.63 14.33
C ARG A 43 1.12 -18.11 15.48
N GLY A 44 1.73 -18.79 16.45
CA GLY A 44 1.05 -19.19 17.68
C GLY A 44 0.42 -18.00 18.42
N LYS A 45 -0.70 -18.26 19.11
CA LYS A 45 -1.58 -17.28 19.79
C LYS A 45 -0.85 -16.26 20.69
N TYR A 46 0.36 -16.57 21.14
CA TYR A 46 1.16 -15.77 22.07
C TYR A 46 2.45 -15.19 21.48
N VAL A 47 2.72 -15.40 20.18
CA VAL A 47 3.93 -14.89 19.55
C VAL A 47 3.79 -13.40 19.29
N LYS A 48 4.49 -12.57 20.06
CA LYS A 48 4.52 -11.12 19.87
C LYS A 48 5.02 -10.78 18.45
N ALA A 49 4.28 -9.91 17.77
CA ALA A 49 4.70 -9.36 16.49
C ALA A 49 5.95 -8.47 16.68
N ARG A 50 6.96 -8.64 15.82
CA ARG A 50 8.17 -7.80 15.85
C ARG A 50 7.80 -6.36 15.45
N LYS A 51 8.54 -5.36 15.94
CA LYS A 51 8.29 -3.94 15.60
C LYS A 51 8.33 -3.69 14.08
N ARG A 52 9.21 -4.40 13.37
CA ARG A 52 9.34 -4.33 11.91
C ARG A 52 8.07 -4.80 11.22
N ASP A 53 7.51 -5.92 11.65
CA ASP A 53 6.25 -6.46 11.11
C ASP A 53 5.12 -5.44 11.29
N LYS A 54 5.03 -4.81 12.47
CA LYS A 54 4.02 -3.77 12.73
C LYS A 54 4.14 -2.55 11.80
N ALA A 55 5.35 -2.09 11.54
CA ALA A 55 5.59 -1.00 10.59
C ALA A 55 5.17 -1.41 9.16
N PHE A 56 5.50 -2.65 8.77
CA PHE A 56 5.06 -3.21 7.51
C PHE A 56 3.53 -3.37 7.44
N ASP A 57 2.86 -3.73 8.55
CA ASP A 57 1.40 -3.82 8.62
C ASP A 57 0.79 -2.45 8.38
N PHE A 58 1.35 -1.43 9.01
CA PHE A 58 0.88 -0.06 8.88
C PHE A 58 1.01 0.47 7.45
N VAL A 59 2.19 0.31 6.81
CA VAL A 59 2.38 0.75 5.42
C VAL A 59 1.46 0.01 4.46
N LEU A 60 1.28 -1.29 4.67
CA LEU A 60 0.44 -2.13 3.83
C LEU A 60 -1.05 -1.80 4.01
N ASP A 61 -1.50 -1.49 5.24
CA ASP A 61 -2.85 -1.00 5.51
C ASP A 61 -3.09 0.39 4.87
N GLN A 62 -2.13 1.30 4.96
CA GLN A 62 -2.21 2.60 4.28
C GLN A 62 -2.26 2.45 2.76
N ALA A 63 -1.46 1.55 2.18
CA ALA A 63 -1.45 1.26 0.75
C ALA A 63 -2.79 0.67 0.29
N GLN A 64 -3.34 -0.28 1.05
CA GLN A 64 -4.64 -0.89 0.75
C GLN A 64 -5.78 0.13 0.80
N ARG A 65 -5.78 1.03 1.79
CA ARG A 65 -6.76 2.14 1.89
C ARG A 65 -6.66 3.12 0.72
N ARG A 66 -5.43 3.45 0.29
CA ARG A 66 -5.18 4.38 -0.83
C ARG A 66 -5.58 3.80 -2.18
N LEU A 67 -5.46 2.48 -2.36
CA LEU A 67 -5.80 1.79 -3.60
C LEU A 67 -7.25 1.26 -3.61
N GLY A 68 -8.09 1.70 -2.67
CA GLY A 68 -9.52 1.34 -2.65
C GLY A 68 -9.79 -0.10 -2.27
N GLY A 69 -8.79 -0.83 -1.76
CA GLY A 69 -8.98 -2.13 -1.17
C GLY A 69 -9.91 -1.97 0.03
N LYS A 70 -11.15 -2.45 -0.11
CA LYS A 70 -12.10 -2.52 1.00
C LYS A 70 -11.33 -3.08 2.19
N PRO A 71 -11.25 -2.36 3.34
CA PRO A 71 -10.65 -2.96 4.53
C PRO A 71 -11.38 -4.28 4.69
N ALA A 72 -10.63 -5.39 4.70
CA ALA A 72 -11.19 -6.73 4.84
C ALA A 72 -12.25 -6.59 5.90
N ALA A 73 -13.52 -6.72 5.48
CA ALA A 73 -14.65 -6.40 6.31
C ALA A 73 -14.56 -7.38 7.48
N LYS A 74 -13.83 -6.98 8.51
CA LYS A 74 -13.94 -7.51 9.84
C LYS A 74 -15.31 -7.03 10.20
N THR A 75 -16.28 -7.85 9.81
CA THR A 75 -17.66 -7.82 10.21
C THR A 75 -17.62 -7.38 11.66
N ARG A 76 -17.89 -6.10 11.89
CA ARG A 76 -18.36 -5.63 13.18
C ARG A 76 -19.75 -6.25 13.31
N ARG A 77 -19.79 -7.56 13.51
CA ARG A 77 -20.90 -8.19 14.21
C ARG A 77 -20.67 -7.81 15.65
N TRP A 78 -21.21 -6.64 15.98
CA TRP A 78 -21.83 -6.51 17.28
C TRP A 78 -23.10 -7.36 17.17
N PHE A 79 -23.30 -8.27 18.14
CA PHE A 79 -24.18 -9.45 18.14
C PHE A 79 -23.56 -10.77 17.64
#